data_AF-A0A5A7NPP3-F1
#
_entry.id   AF-A0A5A7NPP3-F1
#
_cell.length_a   1.000
_cell.length_b   1.000
_cell.length_c   1.000
_cell.angle_alpha   90.00
_cell.angle_beta   90.00
_cell.angle_gamma   90.00
#
_symmetry.space_group_name_H-M   'P 1'
#
loop_
_entity.id
_entity.type
_entity.pdbx_description
1 polymer ?
#
loop_
_entity_poly.entity_id
_entity_poly.type
_entity_poly.pdbx_seq_one_letter_code
_entity_poly.pdbx_strand_id
1 'polypeptide(L)'
;MGSMTVRFFAAAAAAAGTPERVVPLASLAAADGYDAGTLGALVAHLGAAQAPPAPGAPPLARVLGRSSFLVNEVNVRDRTRPLAGGDTVDVLPPFAGG
;
A
#
# COMPACT_ATOMS: atom_id res chain seq x y z
N MET A 1 0.24 14.03 15.28
CA MET A 1 -0.36 13.31 14.13
C MET A 1 0.78 12.68 13.35
N GLY A 2 0.83 11.35 13.27
CA GLY A 2 1.93 10.62 12.63
C GLY A 2 1.70 10.36 11.15
N SER A 3 2.78 10.22 10.39
CA SER A 3 2.78 9.68 9.03
C SER A 3 3.56 8.38 8.99
N MET A 4 3.35 7.60 7.95
CA MET A 4 4.08 6.38 7.67
C MET A 4 4.64 6.41 6.25
N THR A 5 5.62 5.58 5.98
CA THR A 5 6.25 5.47 4.66
C THR A 5 5.75 4.21 3.97
N VAL A 6 5.26 4.35 2.75
CA VAL A 6 4.89 3.21 1.89
C VAL A 6 5.90 3.10 0.76
N ARG A 7 6.61 1.98 0.68
CA ARG A 7 7.57 1.70 -0.39
C ARG A 7 6.97 0.71 -1.37
N PHE A 8 7.01 1.06 -2.65
CA PHE A 8 6.46 0.24 -3.73
C PHE A 8 7.60 -0.41 -4.50
N PHE A 9 7.46 -1.70 -4.79
CA PHE A 9 8.47 -2.47 -5.52
C PHE A 9 7.94 -2.94 -6.87
N ALA A 10 8.83 -3.04 -7.86
CA ALA A 10 8.56 -3.57 -9.20
C ALA A 10 7.25 -3.02 -9.82
N ALA A 11 6.29 -3.90 -10.15
CA ALA A 11 5.02 -3.52 -10.76
C ALA A 11 4.19 -2.55 -9.88
N ALA A 12 4.36 -2.58 -8.56
CA ALA A 12 3.69 -1.65 -7.66
C ALA A 12 4.27 -0.23 -7.79
N ALA A 13 5.59 -0.10 -7.97
CA ALA A 13 6.21 1.22 -8.19
C ALA A 13 5.76 1.83 -9.52
N ALA A 14 5.72 1.01 -10.58
CA ALA A 14 5.23 1.44 -11.89
C ALA A 14 3.75 1.85 -11.84
N ALA A 15 2.91 1.09 -11.13
CA ALA A 15 1.50 1.40 -10.96
C ALA A 15 1.24 2.61 -10.05
N ALA A 16 2.08 2.82 -9.03
CA ALA A 16 1.99 3.96 -8.12
C ALA A 16 2.58 5.25 -8.72
N GLY A 17 3.38 5.15 -9.79
CA GLY A 17 4.12 6.25 -10.40
C GLY A 17 5.29 6.77 -9.56
N THR A 18 5.56 6.13 -8.42
CA THR A 18 6.61 6.50 -7.47
C THR A 18 7.11 5.26 -6.72
N PRO A 19 8.40 5.16 -6.38
CA PRO A 19 8.91 4.10 -5.53
C PRO A 19 8.50 4.27 -4.06
N GLU A 20 8.12 5.48 -3.64
CA GLU A 20 7.80 5.77 -2.23
C GLU A 20 6.69 6.82 -2.10
N ARG A 21 5.88 6.69 -1.04
CA ARG A 21 4.88 7.69 -0.66
C ARG A 21 4.78 7.80 0.85
N VAL A 22 4.76 9.03 1.35
CA VAL A 22 4.42 9.31 2.75
C VAL A 22 2.90 9.42 2.87
N VAL A 23 2.31 8.66 3.78
CA VAL A 23 0.86 8.62 4.02
C VAL A 23 0.57 9.07 5.46
N PRO A 24 -0.20 10.16 5.66
CA PRO A 24 -0.63 10.54 7.01
C PRO A 24 -1.58 9.49 7.59
N LEU A 25 -1.36 9.05 8.84
CA LEU A 25 -2.23 8.04 9.47
C LEU A 25 -3.69 8.54 9.55
N ALA A 26 -3.88 9.84 9.76
CA ALA A 26 -5.20 10.49 9.80
C ALA A 26 -5.96 10.46 8.47
N SER A 27 -5.28 10.14 7.35
CA SER A 27 -5.93 10.00 6.03
C SER A 27 -6.57 8.61 5.82
N LEU A 28 -6.32 7.66 6.73
CA LEU A 28 -6.81 6.29 6.63
C LEU A 28 -8.16 6.15 7.33
N ALA A 29 -9.22 6.55 6.64
CA ALA A 29 -10.58 6.28 7.07
C ALA A 29 -10.93 4.79 6.93
N ALA A 30 -11.99 4.36 7.64
CA ALA A 30 -12.55 3.02 7.46
C ALA A 30 -13.04 2.84 6.01
N ALA A 31 -12.66 1.74 5.38
CA ALA A 31 -12.97 1.45 3.97
C ALA A 31 -12.88 -0.06 3.71
N ASP A 32 -13.65 -0.55 2.73
CA ASP A 32 -13.68 -1.97 2.31
C ASP A 32 -13.85 -2.98 3.46
N GLY A 33 -14.61 -2.60 4.51
CA GLY A 33 -14.85 -3.44 5.68
C GLY A 33 -13.72 -3.46 6.71
N TYR A 34 -12.72 -2.59 6.59
CA TYR A 34 -11.62 -2.44 7.54
C TYR A 34 -11.73 -1.14 8.34
N ASP A 35 -11.34 -1.19 9.61
CA ASP A 35 -11.31 -0.02 10.49
C ASP A 35 -10.23 0.98 10.07
N ALA A 36 -10.43 2.24 10.45
CA ALA A 36 -9.48 3.32 10.24
C ALA A 36 -8.09 2.98 10.82
N GLY A 37 -7.04 3.39 10.11
CA GLY A 37 -5.65 3.17 10.57
C GLY A 37 -5.14 1.72 10.46
N THR A 38 -5.85 0.82 9.78
CA THR A 38 -5.40 -0.57 9.55
C THR A 38 -4.68 -0.73 8.21
N LEU A 39 -3.98 -1.86 8.02
CA LEU A 39 -3.39 -2.22 6.73
C LEU A 39 -4.43 -2.32 5.61
N GLY A 40 -5.63 -2.84 5.89
CA GLY A 40 -6.72 -2.92 4.93
C GLY A 40 -7.22 -1.54 4.50
N ALA A 41 -7.41 -0.62 5.46
CA ALA A 41 -7.75 0.77 5.16
C ALA A 41 -6.66 1.48 4.33
N LEU A 42 -5.37 1.21 4.60
CA LEU A 42 -4.27 1.69 3.77
C LEU A 42 -4.38 1.18 2.32
N VAL A 43 -4.61 -0.13 2.14
CA VAL A 43 -4.72 -0.73 0.80
C VAL A 43 -5.88 -0.10 0.02
N ALA A 44 -7.03 0.08 0.66
CA ALA A 44 -8.18 0.76 0.07
C ALA A 44 -7.86 2.22 -0.30
N HIS A 45 -7.25 2.97 0.63
CA HIS A 45 -6.83 4.36 0.44
C HIS A 45 -5.89 4.51 -0.77
N LEU A 46 -4.87 3.65 -0.88
CA LEU A 46 -3.93 3.66 -2.00
C LEU A 46 -4.59 3.25 -3.31
N GLY A 47 -5.50 2.27 -3.28
CA GLY A 47 -6.23 1.81 -4.45
C GLY A 47 -7.19 2.88 -5.02
N ALA A 48 -7.74 3.73 -4.15
CA ALA A 48 -8.59 4.85 -4.54
C ALA A 48 -7.80 6.07 -5.04
N ALA A 49 -6.51 6.18 -4.73
CA ALA A 49 -5.68 7.30 -5.15
C ALA A 49 -5.50 7.31 -6.68
N GLN A 50 -5.95 8.37 -7.33
CA GLN A 50 -5.99 8.54 -8.80
C GLN A 50 -4.65 8.97 -9.41
N ALA A 51 -3.52 8.52 -8.85
CA ALA A 51 -2.23 8.79 -9.48
C ALA A 51 -2.17 8.06 -10.83
N PRO A 52 -1.87 8.75 -11.94
CA PRO A 52 -1.75 8.08 -13.23
C PRO A 52 -0.59 7.08 -13.20
N PRO A 53 -0.81 5.81 -13.55
CA PRO A 53 0.25 4.81 -13.60
C PRO A 53 1.22 5.13 -14.74
N ALA A 54 2.43 4.58 -14.67
CA ALA A 54 3.35 4.62 -15.81
C ALA A 54 2.70 4.01 -17.07
N PRO A 55 3.06 4.46 -18.29
CA PRO A 55 2.52 3.89 -19.52
C PRO A 55 2.64 2.36 -19.57
N GLY A 56 1.51 1.67 -19.77
CA GLY A 56 1.46 0.21 -19.82
C GLY A 56 1.39 -0.50 -18.46
N ALA A 57 1.45 0.20 -17.33
CA ALA A 57 1.28 -0.40 -16.01
C ALA A 57 -0.22 -0.60 -15.66
N PRO A 58 -0.58 -1.72 -15.00
CA PRO A 58 -1.94 -1.94 -14.54
C PRO A 58 -2.35 -0.96 -13.43
N PRO A 59 -3.66 -0.78 -13.16
CA PRO A 59 -4.13 0.05 -12.04
C PRO A 59 -3.54 -0.42 -10.70
N LEU A 60 -3.16 0.53 -9.84
CA LEU A 60 -2.55 0.24 -8.54
C LEU A 60 -3.43 -0.68 -7.67
N ALA A 61 -4.75 -0.47 -7.64
CA ALA A 61 -5.69 -1.34 -6.93
C ALA A 61 -5.57 -2.82 -7.34
N ARG A 62 -5.37 -3.10 -8.64
CA ARG A 62 -5.20 -4.47 -9.16
C ARG A 62 -3.89 -5.08 -8.69
N VAL A 63 -2.82 -4.30 -8.64
CA VAL A 63 -1.51 -4.76 -8.14
C VAL A 63 -1.58 -5.05 -6.65
N LEU A 64 -2.12 -4.11 -5.86
CA LEU A 64 -2.30 -4.25 -4.41
C LEU A 64 -3.12 -5.48 -4.02
N GLY A 65 -4.14 -5.83 -4.81
CA GLY A 65 -4.95 -7.03 -4.59
C GLY A 65 -4.15 -8.34 -4.64
N ARG A 66 -2.98 -8.35 -5.29
CA ARG A 66 -2.11 -9.52 -5.45
C ARG A 66 -0.80 -9.41 -4.65
N SER A 67 -0.49 -8.25 -4.11
CA SER A 67 0.74 -8.00 -3.36
C SER A 67 0.72 -8.64 -1.97
N SER A 68 1.92 -8.99 -1.51
CA SER A 68 2.21 -9.20 -0.09
C SER A 68 2.69 -7.89 0.54
N PHE A 69 2.54 -7.79 1.86
CA PHE A 69 2.91 -6.58 2.60
C PHE A 69 3.91 -6.93 3.69
N LEU A 70 4.93 -6.09 3.83
CA LEU A 70 5.75 -6.06 5.03
C LEU A 70 5.40 -4.80 5.81
N VAL A 71 5.33 -4.90 7.14
CA VAL A 71 5.25 -3.74 8.02
C VAL A 71 6.44 -3.81 8.96
N ASN A 72 7.35 -2.84 8.83
CA ASN A 72 8.66 -2.82 9.50
C ASN A 72 9.40 -4.14 9.24
N GLU A 73 9.53 -4.52 7.97
CA GLU A 73 10.23 -5.73 7.48
C GLU A 73 9.57 -7.06 7.87
N VAL A 74 8.48 -7.05 8.63
CA VAL A 74 7.74 -8.25 9.03
C VAL A 74 6.58 -8.51 8.07
N ASN A 75 6.48 -9.73 7.53
CA ASN A 75 5.38 -10.12 6.65
C ASN A 75 4.03 -10.07 7.38
N VAL A 76 3.05 -9.39 6.79
CA VAL A 76 1.69 -9.23 7.32
C VAL A 76 0.67 -9.76 6.32
N ARG A 77 -0.09 -10.76 6.76
CA ARG A 77 -1.26 -11.28 6.02
C ARG A 77 -2.58 -10.75 6.56
N ASP A 78 -2.63 -10.49 7.87
CA ASP A 78 -3.80 -9.94 8.52
C ASP A 78 -3.94 -8.45 8.19
N ARG A 79 -4.94 -8.13 7.36
CA ARG A 79 -5.25 -6.76 6.95
C ARG A 79 -5.95 -5.94 8.03
N THR A 80 -6.42 -6.56 9.11
CA THR A 80 -6.97 -5.85 10.28
C THR A 80 -5.87 -5.32 11.20
N ARG A 81 -4.60 -5.67 10.95
CA ARG A 81 -3.45 -5.17 11.72
C ARG A 81 -3.45 -3.63 11.76
N PRO A 82 -3.44 -3.01 12.96
CA PRO A 82 -3.26 -1.57 13.12
C PRO A 82 -1.88 -1.10 12.66
N LEU A 83 -1.83 0.10 12.08
CA LEU A 83 -0.61 0.81 11.70
C LEU A 83 -0.38 2.00 12.64
N ALA A 84 0.90 2.32 12.85
CA ALA A 84 1.32 3.44 13.68
C ALA A 84 2.05 4.51 12.85
N GLY A 85 2.11 5.73 13.40
CA GLY A 85 3.02 6.74 12.87
C GLY A 85 4.47 6.27 12.98
N GLY A 86 5.24 6.45 11.92
CA GLY A 86 6.62 5.99 11.79
C GLY A 86 6.77 4.61 11.15
N ASP A 87 5.68 3.87 10.95
CA ASP A 87 5.75 2.57 10.28
C ASP A 87 6.27 2.70 8.85
N THR A 88 6.96 1.66 8.38
CA THR A 88 7.29 1.46 6.97
C THR A 88 6.52 0.27 6.44
N VAL A 89 5.76 0.48 5.36
CA VAL A 89 4.98 -0.55 4.70
C VAL A 89 5.57 -0.83 3.31
N ASP A 90 6.04 -2.05 3.09
CA ASP A 90 6.54 -2.48 1.79
C ASP A 90 5.45 -3.21 1.01
N VAL A 91 5.22 -2.77 -0.23
CA VAL A 91 4.29 -3.40 -1.16
C VAL A 91 5.06 -4.26 -2.15
N LEU A 92 4.96 -5.57 -1.97
CA LEU A 92 5.67 -6.57 -2.75
C LEU A 92 4.70 -7.30 -3.70
N PRO A 93 4.56 -6.85 -4.95
CA PRO A 93 3.79 -7.61 -5.93
C PRO A 93 4.44 -8.98 -6.17
N PRO A 94 3.67 -9.99 -6.61
CA PRO A 94 4.24 -11.28 -6.95
C PRO A 94 5.32 -11.07 -8.03
N PHE A 95 6.49 -11.68 -7.82
CA PHE A 95 7.57 -11.63 -8.79
C PHE A 95 7.05 -12.17 -10.13
N ALA A 96 7.16 -11.38 -11.19
CA ALA A 96 6.94 -11.83 -12.56
C ALA A 96 8.26 -12.33 -13.19
N GLY A 97 9.12 -12.94 -12.38
CA GLY A 97 10.38 -13.50 -12.84
C GLY A 97 10.19 -14.97 -13.19
N GLY A 98 10.11 -15.26 -14.50
CA GLY A 98 10.41 -16.55 -15.14
C GLY A 98 9.69 -17.78 -14.61
#